data_AF-A0A1Q7HKD3-F1
#
_entry.id   AF-A0A1Q7HKD3-F1
#
_cell.length_a   1.000
_cell.length_b   1.000
_cell.length_c   1.000
_cell.angle_alpha   90.00
_cell.angle_beta   90.00
_cell.angle_gamma   90.00
#
_symmetry.space_group_name_H-M   'P 1'
#
loop_
_entity.id
_entity.type
_entity.pdbx_description
1 polymer ?
#
loop_
_entity_poly.entity_id
_entity_poly.type
_entity_poly.pdbx_seq_one_letter_code
_entity_poly.pdbx_strand_id
1 'polypeptide(L)'
;MTPNQVTAIRAVIVALLAGLVVVPPQTAIAWIAVIASTIAAVLDGVDGWLARRTGMMTAFGARFDMEVDALLILVLAILAWRWDKAGPWILMSGLLRYLFVAAGWALPWMQRPLAPTRRGRVICLVQIVALIVAVAPIIPPRVTGVVAAGGLLTLAYSFLVDTVRLWRHR
;
A
#
# COMPACT_ATOMS: atom_id res chain seq x y z
N MET A 1 -21.22 -7.21 -9.50
CA MET A 1 -19.90 -7.65 -9.01
C MET A 1 -19.92 -7.59 -7.50
N THR A 2 -19.52 -8.66 -6.82
CA THR A 2 -19.34 -8.63 -5.37
C THR A 2 -18.03 -7.90 -5.04
N PRO A 3 -17.91 -7.24 -3.87
CA PRO A 3 -16.67 -6.53 -3.48
C PRO A 3 -15.42 -7.42 -3.58
N ASN A 4 -15.53 -8.70 -3.23
CA ASN A 4 -14.42 -9.66 -3.30
C ASN A 4 -13.93 -9.93 -4.73
N GLN A 5 -14.79 -9.84 -5.75
CA GLN A 5 -14.39 -10.04 -7.15
C GLN A 5 -13.47 -8.91 -7.63
N VAL A 6 -13.76 -7.68 -7.21
CA VAL A 6 -12.97 -6.53 -7.63
C VAL A 6 -11.64 -6.48 -6.87
N THR A 7 -11.62 -6.84 -5.59
CA THR A 7 -10.35 -7.07 -4.86
C THR A 7 -9.52 -8.19 -5.50
N ALA A 8 -10.15 -9.24 -6.03
CA ALA A 8 -9.43 -10.30 -6.75
C ALA A 8 -8.84 -9.80 -8.08
N ILE A 9 -9.57 -8.99 -8.85
CA ILE A 9 -9.03 -8.30 -10.03
C ILE A 9 -7.83 -7.43 -9.65
N ARG A 10 -7.94 -6.70 -8.54
CA ARG A 10 -6.84 -5.88 -8.01
C ARG A 10 -5.62 -6.73 -7.66
N ALA A 11 -5.81 -7.88 -7.02
CA ALA A 11 -4.74 -8.83 -6.72
C ALA A 11 -4.03 -9.33 -7.99
N VAL A 12 -4.78 -9.61 -9.06
CA VAL A 12 -4.20 -9.97 -10.37
C VAL A 12 -3.35 -8.83 -10.94
N ILE A 13 -3.84 -7.59 -10.87
CA ILE A 13 -3.06 -6.42 -11.30
C ILE A 13 -1.75 -6.30 -10.50
N VAL A 14 -1.82 -6.46 -9.17
CA VAL A 14 -0.64 -6.42 -8.30
C VAL A 14 0.34 -7.54 -8.64
N ALA A 15 -0.15 -8.76 -8.95
CA ALA A 15 0.70 -9.87 -9.36
C ALA A 15 1.40 -9.59 -10.71
N LEU A 16 0.71 -8.98 -11.67
CA LEU A 16 1.30 -8.55 -12.94
C LEU A 16 2.37 -7.47 -12.73
N LEU A 17 2.11 -6.50 -11.85
CA LEU A 17 3.08 -5.47 -11.46
C LEU A 17 4.31 -6.09 -10.80
N ALA A 18 4.15 -7.12 -9.96
CA ALA A 18 5.26 -7.83 -9.34
C ALA A 18 6.15 -8.51 -10.39
N GLY A 19 5.57 -9.00 -11.49
CA GLY A 19 6.33 -9.53 -12.64
C GLY A 19 7.24 -8.49 -13.31
N LEU A 20 6.92 -7.19 -13.21
CA LEU A 20 7.76 -6.12 -13.78
C LEU A 20 9.06 -5.89 -13.00
N VAL A 21 9.17 -6.42 -11.78
CA VAL A 21 10.36 -6.24 -10.91
C VAL A 21 11.63 -6.80 -11.54
N VAL A 22 11.53 -7.87 -12.33
CA VAL A 22 12.68 -8.47 -13.01
C VAL A 22 13.00 -7.80 -14.35
N VAL A 23 12.12 -6.91 -14.82
CA VAL A 23 12.23 -6.28 -16.14
C VAL A 23 13.01 -4.96 -16.01
N PRO A 24 14.01 -4.70 -16.87
CA PRO A 24 14.77 -3.46 -16.82
C PRO A 24 13.88 -2.23 -17.06
N PRO A 25 14.20 -1.08 -16.44
CA PRO A 25 13.42 0.14 -16.57
C PRO A 25 13.40 0.62 -18.02
N GLN A 26 12.21 0.68 -18.59
CA GLN A 26 11.94 1.29 -19.89
C GLN A 26 10.76 2.24 -19.73
N THR A 27 10.77 3.36 -20.43
CA THR A 27 9.73 4.40 -20.31
C THR A 27 8.32 3.83 -20.51
N ALA A 28 8.13 2.94 -21.49
CA ALA A 28 6.85 2.29 -21.75
C ALA A 28 6.41 1.40 -20.56
N ILE A 29 7.33 0.62 -20.00
CA ILE A 29 7.06 -0.26 -18.86
C ILE A 29 6.73 0.54 -17.60
N ALA A 30 7.43 1.66 -17.38
CA ALA A 30 7.14 2.56 -16.27
C ALA A 30 5.72 3.16 -16.38
N TRP A 31 5.30 3.55 -17.58
CA TRP A 31 3.92 3.99 -17.81
C TRP A 31 2.89 2.88 -17.60
N ILE A 32 3.18 1.66 -18.05
CA ILE A 32 2.31 0.51 -17.78
C ILE A 32 2.15 0.31 -16.27
N ALA A 33 3.24 0.37 -15.50
CA ALA A 33 3.20 0.24 -14.05
C ALA A 33 2.37 1.34 -13.40
N VAL A 34 2.54 2.60 -13.82
CA VAL A 34 1.75 3.75 -13.33
C VAL A 34 0.27 3.58 -13.63
N ILE A 35 -0.08 3.25 -14.88
CA ILE A 35 -1.48 3.11 -15.32
C ILE A 35 -2.15 1.95 -14.57
N ALA A 36 -1.51 0.78 -14.54
CA ALA A 36 -2.04 -0.40 -13.86
C ALA A 36 -2.23 -0.15 -12.36
N SER A 37 -1.26 0.48 -11.70
CA SER A 37 -1.36 0.82 -10.27
C SER A 37 -2.44 1.87 -10.00
N THR A 38 -2.61 2.84 -10.90
CA THR A 38 -3.68 3.85 -10.81
C THR A 38 -5.05 3.19 -10.94
N ILE A 39 -5.21 2.27 -11.89
CA ILE A 39 -6.46 1.49 -12.05
C ILE A 39 -6.74 0.69 -10.78
N ALA A 40 -5.73 -0.01 -10.22
CA ALA A 40 -5.86 -0.75 -8.97
C ALA A 40 -6.34 0.14 -7.81
N ALA A 41 -5.75 1.33 -7.65
CA ALA A 41 -6.12 2.29 -6.60
C ALA A 41 -7.53 2.87 -6.79
N VAL A 42 -7.94 3.14 -8.03
CA VAL A 42 -9.31 3.62 -8.33
C VAL A 42 -10.34 2.53 -8.05
N LEU A 43 -10.06 1.28 -8.44
CA LEU A 43 -10.94 0.15 -8.15
C LEU A 43 -11.16 -0.02 -6.64
N ASP A 44 -10.11 0.10 -5.82
CA ASP A 44 -10.23 0.09 -4.36
C ASP A 44 -11.19 1.17 -3.82
N GLY A 45 -11.03 2.41 -4.31
CA GLY A 45 -11.90 3.51 -3.91
C GLY A 45 -13.38 3.27 -4.25
N VAL A 46 -13.63 2.72 -5.44
CA VAL A 46 -14.98 2.39 -5.93
C VAL A 46 -15.59 1.24 -5.12
N ASP A 47 -14.85 0.18 -4.86
CA ASP A 47 -15.30 -0.95 -4.04
C ASP A 47 -15.62 -0.53 -2.62
N GLY A 48 -14.73 0.24 -2.01
CA GLY A 48 -14.92 0.77 -0.68
C GLY A 48 -16.18 1.63 -0.59
N TRP A 49 -16.47 2.43 -1.63
CA TRP A 49 -17.70 3.22 -1.70
C TRP A 49 -18.94 2.35 -1.87
N LEU A 50 -18.91 1.37 -2.77
CA LEU A 50 -20.03 0.47 -3.04
C LEU A 50 -20.36 -0.40 -1.83
N ALA A 51 -19.36 -0.97 -1.16
CA ALA A 51 -19.52 -1.80 0.03
C ALA A 51 -20.08 -1.00 1.22
N ARG A 52 -19.71 0.29 1.36
CA ARG A 52 -20.32 1.20 2.36
C ARG A 52 -21.79 1.50 2.06
N ARG A 53 -22.14 1.68 0.78
CA ARG A 53 -23.53 1.96 0.39
C ARG A 53 -24.44 0.73 0.50
N THR A 54 -23.91 -0.44 0.22
CA THR A 54 -24.70 -1.70 0.17
C THR A 54 -24.72 -2.45 1.49
N GLY A 55 -23.96 -2.01 2.50
CA GLY A 55 -23.87 -2.67 3.81
C GLY A 55 -23.19 -4.05 3.77
N MET A 56 -22.62 -4.44 2.63
CA MET A 56 -21.99 -5.75 2.41
C MET A 56 -20.51 -5.77 2.85
N MET A 57 -20.22 -5.28 4.05
CA MET A 57 -18.86 -5.33 4.61
C MET A 57 -18.65 -6.65 5.36
N THR A 58 -17.82 -7.54 4.81
CA THR A 58 -17.42 -8.78 5.50
C THR A 58 -16.04 -8.62 6.15
N ALA A 59 -15.80 -9.28 7.28
CA ALA A 59 -14.50 -9.26 7.97
C ALA A 59 -13.38 -9.86 7.09
N PHE A 60 -13.70 -10.85 6.27
CA PHE A 60 -12.77 -11.44 5.32
C PHE A 60 -12.38 -10.44 4.22
N GLY A 61 -13.37 -9.79 3.59
CA GLY A 61 -13.12 -8.80 2.54
C GLY A 61 -12.24 -7.66 3.04
N ALA A 62 -12.50 -7.14 4.25
CA ALA A 62 -11.67 -6.09 4.85
C ALA A 62 -10.22 -6.50 5.08
N ARG A 63 -9.96 -7.77 5.45
CA ARG A 63 -8.60 -8.29 5.59
C ARG A 63 -7.93 -8.48 4.24
N PHE A 64 -8.65 -9.04 3.27
CA PHE A 64 -8.12 -9.27 1.93
C PHE A 64 -7.76 -7.96 1.22
N ASP A 65 -8.62 -6.95 1.32
CA ASP A 65 -8.41 -5.58 0.84
C ASP A 65 -7.11 -4.98 1.40
N MET A 66 -6.94 -5.08 2.72
CA MET A 66 -5.77 -4.58 3.43
C MET A 66 -4.47 -5.31 3.02
N GLU A 67 -4.52 -6.62 2.73
CA GLU A 67 -3.35 -7.36 2.23
C GLU A 67 -2.99 -6.97 0.79
N VAL A 68 -3.98 -6.82 -0.09
CA VAL A 68 -3.73 -6.43 -1.48
C VAL A 68 -3.13 -5.02 -1.56
N ASP A 69 -3.57 -4.10 -0.70
CA ASP A 69 -2.98 -2.76 -0.61
C ASP A 69 -1.53 -2.79 -0.12
N ALA A 70 -1.25 -3.62 0.89
CA ALA A 70 0.10 -3.80 1.42
C ALA A 70 1.05 -4.36 0.36
N LEU A 71 0.58 -5.36 -0.39
CA LEU A 71 1.30 -5.95 -1.52
C LEU A 71 1.54 -4.92 -2.62
N LEU A 72 0.55 -4.09 -2.97
CA LEU A 72 0.71 -3.02 -3.95
C LEU A 72 1.79 -2.02 -3.52
N ILE A 73 1.77 -1.57 -2.28
CA ILE A 73 2.79 -0.66 -1.71
C ILE A 73 4.17 -1.31 -1.78
N LEU A 74 4.30 -2.59 -1.41
CA LEU A 74 5.57 -3.31 -1.45
C LEU A 74 6.10 -3.44 -2.89
N VAL A 75 5.26 -3.85 -3.83
CA VAL A 75 5.65 -3.98 -5.25
C VAL A 75 6.09 -2.64 -5.83
N LEU A 76 5.35 -1.56 -5.58
CA LEU A 76 5.72 -0.22 -6.03
C LEU A 76 7.04 0.26 -5.40
N ALA A 77 7.25 -0.01 -4.11
CA ALA A 77 8.51 0.31 -3.44
C ALA A 77 9.70 -0.46 -4.05
N ILE A 78 9.52 -1.74 -4.38
CA ILE A 78 10.54 -2.55 -5.04
C ILE A 78 10.83 -2.00 -6.44
N LEU A 79 9.81 -1.64 -7.22
CA LEU A 79 9.99 -1.03 -8.54
C LEU A 79 10.74 0.30 -8.45
N ALA A 80 10.38 1.17 -7.51
CA ALA A 80 11.06 2.44 -7.29
C ALA A 80 12.54 2.24 -6.91
N TRP A 81 12.86 1.24 -6.09
CA TRP A 81 14.24 0.89 -5.77
C TRP A 81 14.98 0.31 -6.98
N ARG A 82 14.37 -0.63 -7.70
CA ARG A 82 15.01 -1.34 -8.82
C ARG A 82 15.29 -0.44 -10.01
N TRP A 83 14.46 0.58 -10.23
CA TRP A 83 14.60 1.56 -11.30
C TRP A 83 15.41 2.80 -10.89
N ASP A 84 16.16 2.72 -9.79
CA ASP A 84 17.04 3.77 -9.28
C ASP A 84 16.34 5.11 -9.04
N LYS A 85 15.04 5.04 -8.74
CA LYS A 85 14.21 6.21 -8.43
C LYS A 85 14.33 6.62 -6.96
N ALA A 86 14.58 5.65 -6.07
CA ALA A 86 14.76 5.87 -4.64
C ALA A 86 15.73 4.84 -4.05
N GLY A 87 16.32 5.17 -2.90
CA GLY A 87 17.22 4.26 -2.19
C GLY A 87 16.48 3.07 -1.54
N PRO A 88 17.21 2.06 -1.04
CA PRO A 88 16.64 0.84 -0.45
C PRO A 88 15.74 1.11 0.77
N TRP A 89 15.85 2.28 1.39
CA TRP A 89 14.98 2.72 2.48
C TRP A 89 13.49 2.74 2.09
N ILE A 90 13.15 2.89 0.81
CA ILE A 90 11.75 2.91 0.36
C ILE A 90 11.05 1.57 0.58
N LEU A 91 11.80 0.47 0.61
CA LEU A 91 11.26 -0.87 0.89
C LEU A 91 10.58 -0.92 2.27
N MET A 92 10.98 -0.05 3.20
CA MET A 92 10.33 0.07 4.51
C MET A 92 8.85 0.44 4.41
N SER A 93 8.42 1.18 3.37
CA SER A 93 7.00 1.53 3.25
C SER A 93 6.11 0.31 3.03
N GLY A 94 6.59 -0.68 2.28
CA GLY A 94 5.90 -1.97 2.11
C GLY A 94 6.09 -2.92 3.29
N LEU A 95 7.28 -2.92 3.88
CA LEU A 95 7.64 -3.83 4.97
C LEU A 95 6.99 -3.49 6.31
N LEU A 96 6.64 -2.22 6.56
CA LEU A 96 6.07 -1.78 7.84
C LEU A 96 4.84 -2.56 8.28
N ARG A 97 3.96 -2.94 7.35
CA ARG A 97 2.79 -3.78 7.67
C ARG A 97 3.20 -5.20 8.08
N TYR A 98 4.11 -5.82 7.35
CA TYR A 98 4.58 -7.16 7.68
C TYR A 98 5.33 -7.17 9.02
N LEU A 99 6.11 -6.12 9.30
CA LEU A 99 6.75 -5.90 10.59
C LEU A 99 5.71 -5.77 11.71
N PHE A 100 4.61 -5.05 11.48
CA PHE A 100 3.53 -4.95 12.48
C PHE A 100 2.86 -6.30 12.77
N VAL A 101 2.60 -7.10 11.73
CA VAL A 101 2.04 -8.45 11.89
C VAL A 101 3.01 -9.37 12.63
N ALA A 102 4.30 -9.33 12.26
CA ALA A 102 5.35 -10.11 12.92
C ALA A 102 5.55 -9.68 14.38
N ALA A 103 5.50 -8.37 14.67
CA ALA A 103 5.52 -7.86 16.03
C ALA A 103 4.31 -8.38 16.83
N GLY A 104 3.14 -8.51 16.19
CA GLY A 104 1.96 -9.15 16.78
C GLY A 104 2.19 -10.59 17.22
N TRP A 105 3.08 -11.36 16.57
CA TRP A 105 3.42 -12.72 17.01
C TRP A 105 4.27 -12.71 18.29
N ALA A 106 5.16 -11.74 18.46
CA ALA A 106 5.97 -11.58 19.67
C ALA A 106 5.18 -10.91 20.82
N LEU A 107 4.20 -10.06 20.50
CA LEU A 107 3.48 -9.19 21.42
C LEU A 107 1.96 -9.42 21.25
N PRO A 108 1.36 -10.39 21.96
CA PRO A 108 -0.04 -10.81 21.75
C PRO A 108 -1.09 -9.69 21.90
N TRP A 109 -0.75 -8.64 22.65
CA TRP A 109 -1.58 -7.45 22.82
C TRP A 109 -1.72 -6.60 21.55
N MET A 110 -0.79 -6.73 20.60
CA MET A 110 -0.86 -6.09 19.28
C MET A 110 -1.77 -6.85 18.29
N GLN A 111 -2.19 -8.09 18.61
CA GLN A 111 -3.11 -8.87 17.77
C GLN A 111 -4.57 -8.46 17.92
N ARG A 112 -4.89 -7.55 18.86
CA ARG A 112 -6.25 -7.02 19.01
C ARG A 112 -6.69 -6.34 17.70
N PRO A 113 -7.93 -6.55 17.23
CA PRO A 113 -8.39 -5.97 15.98
C PRO A 113 -8.30 -4.44 16.07
N LEU A 114 -7.44 -3.84 15.24
CA LEU A 114 -7.39 -2.39 15.12
C LEU A 114 -8.70 -1.93 14.51
N ALA A 115 -9.45 -1.10 15.23
CA ALA A 115 -10.61 -0.45 14.67
C ALA A 115 -10.18 0.36 13.43
N PRO A 116 -10.83 0.20 12.27
CA PRO A 116 -10.45 0.91 11.06
C PRO A 116 -10.54 2.43 11.30
N THR A 117 -9.41 3.12 11.33
CA THR A 117 -9.36 4.57 11.52
C THR A 117 -9.40 5.28 10.17
N ARG A 118 -10.10 6.43 10.09
CA ARG A 118 -10.06 7.30 8.90
C ARG A 118 -8.63 7.74 8.58
N ARG A 119 -7.78 7.91 9.60
CA ARG A 119 -6.38 8.31 9.46
C ARG A 119 -5.56 7.26 8.73
N GLY A 120 -5.60 5.99 9.17
CA GLY A 120 -4.87 4.91 8.53
C GLY A 120 -5.27 4.73 7.06
N ARG A 121 -6.56 4.87 6.75
CA ARG A 121 -7.06 4.82 5.36
C ARG A 121 -6.50 5.95 4.49
N VAL A 122 -6.52 7.19 4.98
CA VAL A 122 -5.97 8.34 4.25
C VAL A 122 -4.48 8.19 4.03
N ILE A 123 -3.74 7.74 5.05
CA ILE A 123 -2.29 7.56 4.99
C ILE A 123 -1.92 6.44 3.99
N CYS A 124 -2.67 5.34 3.96
CA CYS A 124 -2.49 4.28 2.97
C CYS A 124 -2.69 4.81 1.54
N LEU A 125 -3.78 5.53 1.30
CA LEU A 125 -4.06 6.13 -0.01
C LEU A 125 -2.96 7.11 -0.44
N VAL A 126 -2.53 7.99 0.47
CA VAL A 126 -1.43 8.93 0.23
C VAL A 126 -0.15 8.17 -0.10
N GLN A 127 0.14 7.07 0.60
CA GLN A 127 1.33 6.25 0.32
C GLN A 127 1.28 5.61 -1.06
N ILE A 128 0.14 5.02 -1.45
CA ILE A 128 -0.05 4.41 -2.77
C ILE A 128 0.15 5.47 -3.86
N VAL A 129 -0.50 6.63 -3.73
CA VAL A 129 -0.38 7.72 -4.70
C VAL A 129 1.06 8.25 -4.77
N ALA A 130 1.72 8.45 -3.62
CA ALA A 130 3.12 8.87 -3.56
C ALA A 130 4.05 7.90 -4.29
N LEU A 131 3.83 6.59 -4.13
CA LEU A 131 4.60 5.56 -4.80
C LEU A 131 4.29 5.44 -6.30
N ILE A 132 3.04 5.63 -6.72
CA ILE A 132 2.68 5.70 -8.14
C ILE A 132 3.40 6.87 -8.82
N VAL A 133 3.35 8.05 -8.20
CA VAL A 133 4.10 9.23 -8.67
C VAL A 133 5.60 8.95 -8.67
N ALA A 134 6.10 8.22 -7.67
CA ALA A 134 7.50 7.89 -7.58
C ALA A 134 8.01 7.03 -8.74
N VAL A 135 7.19 6.08 -9.17
CA VAL A 135 7.49 5.16 -10.27
C VAL A 135 7.36 5.83 -11.64
N ALA A 136 6.70 7.00 -11.72
CA ALA A 136 6.48 7.70 -12.98
C ALA A 136 7.81 8.12 -13.67
N PRO A 137 7.95 7.88 -14.99
CA PRO A 137 9.21 8.11 -15.69
C PRO A 137 9.58 9.60 -15.75
N ILE A 138 8.58 10.50 -15.77
CA ILE A 138 8.78 11.97 -15.83
C ILE A 138 9.45 12.53 -14.56
N ILE A 139 9.28 11.87 -13.40
CA ILE A 139 9.72 12.43 -12.12
C ILE A 139 11.23 12.19 -11.91
N PRO A 140 12.04 13.24 -11.65
CA PRO A 140 13.46 13.09 -11.35
C PRO A 140 13.71 12.44 -9.98
N PRO A 141 14.75 11.59 -9.83
CA PRO A 141 15.09 10.86 -8.59
C PRO A 141 15.05 11.70 -7.29
N ARG A 142 15.46 12.97 -7.37
CA ARG A 142 15.48 13.90 -6.22
C ARG A 142 14.07 14.18 -5.69
N VAL A 143 13.13 14.43 -6.59
CA VAL A 143 11.73 14.71 -6.23
C VAL A 143 11.09 13.43 -5.69
N THR A 144 11.41 12.30 -6.31
CA THR A 144 10.96 10.98 -5.88
C THR A 144 11.37 10.66 -4.45
N GLY A 145 12.64 10.92 -4.11
CA GLY A 145 13.17 10.70 -2.77
C GLY A 145 12.42 11.52 -1.71
N VAL A 146 12.12 12.79 -1.99
CA VAL A 146 11.38 13.65 -1.06
C VAL A 146 9.94 13.17 -0.87
N VAL A 147 9.24 12.85 -1.97
CA VAL A 147 7.85 12.36 -1.92
C VAL A 147 7.76 11.04 -1.16
N ALA A 148 8.66 10.10 -1.46
CA ALA A 148 8.68 8.80 -0.79
C ALA A 148 9.12 8.90 0.68
N ALA A 149 10.06 9.79 1.02
CA ALA A 149 10.47 10.02 2.40
C ALA A 149 9.33 10.63 3.22
N GLY A 150 8.62 11.62 2.65
CA GLY A 150 7.42 12.19 3.24
C GLY A 150 6.37 11.12 3.52
N GLY A 151 6.04 10.30 2.50
CA GLY A 151 5.12 9.17 2.65
C GLY A 151 5.53 8.22 3.78
N LEU A 152 6.79 7.76 3.76
CA LEU A 152 7.33 6.84 4.76
C LEU A 152 7.25 7.42 6.18
N LEU A 153 7.54 8.70 6.37
CA LEU A 153 7.41 9.37 7.66
C LEU A 153 5.97 9.42 8.15
N THR A 154 5.01 9.76 7.28
CA THR A 154 3.58 9.71 7.67
C THR A 154 3.12 8.31 8.03
N LEU A 155 3.61 7.30 7.31
CA LEU A 155 3.26 5.91 7.56
C LEU A 155 3.86 5.44 8.90
N ALA A 156 5.13 5.72 9.15
CA ALA A 156 5.80 5.44 10.42
C ALA A 156 5.11 6.14 11.59
N TYR A 157 4.72 7.41 11.42
CA TYR A 157 3.95 8.15 12.43
C TYR A 157 2.60 7.48 12.72
N SER A 158 1.85 7.05 11.69
CA SER A 158 0.58 6.35 11.87
C SER A 158 0.76 5.08 12.70
N PHE A 159 1.75 4.26 12.34
CA PHE A 159 2.06 3.03 13.06
C PHE A 159 2.42 3.31 14.52
N LEU A 160 3.24 4.34 14.77
CA LEU A 160 3.67 4.68 16.12
C LEU A 160 2.48 5.14 16.99
N VAL A 161 1.56 5.93 16.42
CA VAL A 161 0.33 6.33 17.11
C VAL A 161 -0.58 5.14 17.40
N ASP A 162 -0.73 4.21 16.46
CA ASP A 162 -1.55 3.02 16.63
C ASP A 162 -0.96 2.06 17.67
N THR A 163 0.37 1.88 17.68
CA THR A 163 1.09 1.11 18.70
C THR A 163 0.96 1.73 20.10
N VAL A 164 1.10 3.06 20.22
CA VAL A 164 0.93 3.77 21.50
C VAL A 164 -0.51 3.68 22.00
N ARG A 165 -1.51 3.75 21.11
CA ARG A 165 -2.92 3.53 21.49
C ARG A 165 -3.17 2.13 22.03
N LEU A 166 -2.63 1.11 21.37
CA LEU A 166 -2.74 -0.28 21.84
C LEU A 166 -2.06 -0.47 23.20
N TRP A 167 -0.92 0.19 23.42
CA TRP A 167 -0.23 0.13 24.71
C TRP A 167 -0.97 0.86 25.83
N ARG A 168 -1.64 1.98 25.55
CA ARG A 168 -2.43 2.73 26.54
C ARG A 168 -3.76 2.05 26.92
N HIS A 169 -4.27 1.16 26.09
CA HIS A 169 -5.50 0.38 26.34
C HIS A 169 -5.20 -1.10 26.68
N ARG A 170 -3.99 -1.39 27.15
CA ARG A 170 -3.65 -2.67 27.80
C ARG A 170 -4.32 -2.77 29.16
#